data_AF-A0A1Q6VW03-F1
#
_entry.id   AF-A0A1Q6VW03-F1
#
_cell.length_a   1.000
_cell.length_b   1.000
_cell.length_c   1.000
_cell.angle_alpha   90.00
_cell.angle_beta   90.00
_cell.angle_gamma   90.00
#
_symmetry.space_group_name_H-M   'P 1'
#
loop_
_entity.id
_entity.type
_entity.pdbx_description
1 polymer ?
#
loop_
_entity_poly.entity_id
_entity_poly.type
_entity_poly.pdbx_seq_one_letter_code
_entity_poly.pdbx_strand_id
1 'polypeptide(L)'
;MFSPLWSDHPATRRAKLTALVIELVRANKRLLVVGRDHHTTDEVLGAIARAMRGAGLQFKSLLSRYELPAQSDVAGLALQDLGFETQMNRFYAKSRADKATLRRKYDRFRELSPLLAFKAEKQRDLDEVKLLEWRLLTQVSDLQGKIKDINATLAEYEALTIWKRLSMQAVGKNVGSLNEYRSIYEQSVQTILAELEVAKRRIEALSPEAAIPKDIRPEYHELKDEIKKLGGTKKIRELLAAEEGTNRQAFLQTKRVVATTAARVVSDPLFARVRFDVLIADEAPFIPAPFLLSAAGLVRERIVLFGDPRDIPEAKAWRPAWASPIGRK
;
A
#
# COMPACT_ATOMS: atom_id res chain seq x y z
N MET A 1 22.09 35.47 -3.97
CA MET A 1 21.62 36.79 -4.45
C MET A 1 20.71 37.42 -3.39
N PHE A 2 20.88 38.72 -3.09
CA PHE A 2 20.08 39.47 -2.11
C PHE A 2 19.10 40.40 -2.84
N SER A 3 17.81 40.40 -2.48
CA SER A 3 16.80 41.24 -3.14
C SER A 3 15.87 41.89 -2.09
N PRO A 4 15.99 43.20 -1.82
CA PRO A 4 14.97 43.92 -1.07
C PRO A 4 13.75 44.17 -1.96
N LEU A 5 12.55 43.89 -1.45
CA LEU A 5 11.29 44.21 -2.12
C LEU A 5 10.52 45.26 -1.30
N TRP A 6 10.83 46.52 -1.58
CA TRP A 6 10.18 47.68 -0.97
C TRP A 6 8.98 48.12 -1.81
N SER A 7 7.88 48.46 -1.16
CA SER A 7 6.68 49.02 -1.78
C SER A 7 5.94 49.80 -0.69
N ASP A 8 5.41 50.97 -1.05
CA ASP A 8 4.79 51.86 -0.06
C ASP A 8 3.49 51.29 0.53
N HIS A 9 2.79 50.40 -0.18
CA HIS A 9 1.52 49.83 0.30
C HIS A 9 1.65 48.37 0.79
N PRO A 10 1.23 48.06 2.04
CA PRO A 10 1.32 46.71 2.62
C PRO A 10 0.63 45.61 1.80
N ALA A 11 -0.54 45.88 1.22
CA ALA A 11 -1.25 44.88 0.41
C ALA A 11 -0.48 44.53 -0.88
N THR A 12 0.17 45.51 -1.52
CA THR A 12 1.03 45.28 -2.69
C THR A 12 2.25 44.46 -2.33
N ARG A 13 2.87 44.71 -1.16
CA ARG A 13 3.96 43.87 -0.64
C ARG A 13 3.49 42.43 -0.43
N ARG A 14 2.27 42.23 0.09
CA ARG A 14 1.67 40.90 0.28
C ARG A 14 1.40 40.16 -1.03
N ALA A 15 0.86 40.84 -2.03
CA ALA A 15 0.66 40.25 -3.34
C ALA A 15 1.99 39.81 -3.97
N LYS A 16 3.04 40.66 -3.90
CA LYS A 16 4.38 40.30 -4.40
C LYS A 16 4.99 39.11 -3.65
N LEU A 17 4.88 39.07 -2.32
CA LEU A 17 5.39 37.96 -1.51
C LEU A 17 4.73 36.64 -1.90
N THR A 18 3.40 36.62 -1.95
CA THR A 18 2.65 35.40 -2.27
C THR A 18 2.90 34.93 -3.71
N ALA A 19 3.01 35.84 -4.67
CA ALA A 19 3.38 35.52 -6.05
C ALA A 19 4.77 34.88 -6.14
N LEU A 20 5.76 35.46 -5.44
CA LEU A 20 7.12 34.92 -5.38
C LEU A 20 7.13 33.52 -4.75
N VAL A 21 6.38 33.31 -3.66
CA VAL A 21 6.28 31.98 -3.04
C VAL A 21 5.72 30.95 -4.01
N ILE A 22 4.67 31.29 -4.77
CA ILE A 22 4.09 30.38 -5.78
C ILE A 22 5.12 30.03 -6.85
N GLU A 23 5.83 31.03 -7.38
CA GLU A 23 6.88 30.85 -8.38
C GLU A 23 7.96 29.88 -7.88
N LEU A 24 8.48 30.13 -6.67
CA LEU A 24 9.54 29.31 -6.10
C LEU A 24 9.07 27.89 -5.74
N VAL A 25 7.83 27.72 -5.26
CA VAL A 25 7.25 26.39 -5.02
C VAL A 25 7.09 25.62 -6.34
N ARG A 26 6.66 26.28 -7.42
CA ARG A 26 6.58 25.68 -8.76
C ARG A 26 7.96 25.31 -9.32
N ALA A 27 8.98 26.10 -9.00
CA ALA A 27 10.38 25.78 -9.29
C ALA A 27 10.97 24.71 -8.33
N ASN A 28 10.13 24.06 -7.52
CA ASN A 28 10.49 22.99 -6.58
C ASN A 28 11.52 23.41 -5.53
N LYS A 29 11.53 24.69 -5.15
CA LYS A 29 12.43 25.26 -4.13
C LYS A 29 11.85 25.07 -2.73
N ARG A 30 12.73 24.88 -1.74
CA ARG A 30 12.41 24.81 -0.31
C ARG A 30 12.60 26.19 0.32
N LEU A 31 11.53 26.69 0.92
CA LEU A 31 11.43 28.05 1.43
C LEU A 31 11.34 28.05 2.96
N LEU A 32 12.16 28.91 3.56
CA LEU A 32 12.02 29.33 4.95
C LEU A 32 11.38 30.71 4.96
N VAL A 33 10.18 30.81 5.52
CA VAL A 33 9.49 32.09 5.71
C VAL A 33 9.62 32.46 7.18
N VAL A 34 10.23 33.61 7.47
CA VAL A 34 10.38 34.11 8.84
C VAL A 34 9.57 35.38 9.03
N GLY A 35 8.79 35.42 10.12
CA GLY A 35 8.10 36.63 10.58
C GLY A 35 8.68 37.17 11.88
N ARG A 36 8.24 38.37 12.25
CA ARG A 36 8.61 39.06 13.49
C ARG A 36 8.05 38.35 14.73
N ASP A 37 6.75 38.06 14.69
CA ASP A 37 6.02 37.46 15.80
C ASP A 37 5.02 36.41 15.28
N HIS A 38 4.30 35.75 16.20
CA HIS A 38 3.38 34.69 15.83
C HIS A 38 2.20 35.20 14.98
N HIS A 39 1.65 36.38 15.31
CA HIS A 39 0.49 36.93 14.62
C HIS A 39 0.81 37.29 13.17
N THR A 40 1.87 38.07 12.96
CA THR A 40 2.36 38.45 11.63
C THR A 40 2.69 37.21 10.80
N THR A 41 3.36 36.21 11.40
CA THR A 41 3.69 34.94 10.72
C THR A 41 2.43 34.19 10.28
N ASP A 42 1.40 34.14 11.12
CA ASP A 42 0.12 33.48 10.84
C ASP A 42 -0.65 34.19 9.72
N GLU A 43 -0.61 35.53 9.69
CA GLU A 43 -1.18 36.34 8.61
C GLU A 43 -0.49 36.09 7.25
N VAL A 44 0.85 36.08 7.23
CA VAL A 44 1.63 35.72 6.03
C VAL A 44 1.24 34.33 5.56
N LEU A 45 1.20 33.38 6.50
CA LEU A 45 0.91 31.99 6.22
C LEU A 45 -0.48 31.82 5.60
N GLY A 46 -1.50 32.48 6.16
CA GLY A 46 -2.85 32.48 5.63
C GLY A 46 -2.91 33.07 4.21
N ALA A 47 -2.20 34.16 3.96
CA ALA A 47 -2.09 34.76 2.63
C ALA A 47 -1.42 33.81 1.61
N ILE A 48 -0.31 33.17 1.99
CA ILE A 48 0.38 32.16 1.17
C ILE A 48 -0.55 30.98 0.89
N ALA A 49 -1.20 30.43 1.91
CA ALA A 49 -2.09 29.27 1.77
C ALA A 49 -3.26 29.57 0.83
N ARG A 50 -3.86 30.76 0.93
CA ARG A 50 -4.92 31.21 0.02
C ARG A 50 -4.41 31.34 -1.42
N ALA A 51 -3.25 31.96 -1.60
CA ALA A 51 -2.66 32.14 -2.92
C ALA A 51 -2.29 30.78 -3.56
N MET A 52 -1.71 29.86 -2.79
CA MET A 52 -1.44 28.49 -3.24
C MET A 52 -2.71 27.74 -3.62
N ARG A 53 -3.79 27.87 -2.83
CA ARG A 53 -5.11 27.31 -3.17
C ARG A 53 -5.63 27.86 -4.50
N GLY A 54 -5.58 29.18 -4.70
CA GLY A 54 -5.98 29.83 -5.95
C GLY A 54 -5.12 29.40 -7.15
N ALA A 55 -3.86 29.04 -6.91
CA ALA A 55 -2.93 28.54 -7.92
C ALA A 55 -3.02 27.02 -8.19
N GLY A 56 -3.98 26.31 -7.57
CA GLY A 56 -4.18 24.86 -7.73
C GLY A 56 -3.14 23.99 -7.01
N LEU A 57 -2.36 24.55 -6.08
CA LEU A 57 -1.33 23.82 -5.34
C LEU A 57 -1.90 23.16 -4.08
N GLN A 58 -1.41 21.96 -3.76
CA GLN A 58 -1.79 21.23 -2.54
C GLN A 58 -1.14 21.83 -1.28
N PHE A 59 -1.60 23.02 -0.86
CA PHE A 59 -0.98 23.76 0.23
C PHE A 59 -0.89 22.96 1.54
N LYS A 60 -1.88 22.13 1.89
CA LYS A 60 -1.85 21.33 3.14
C LYS A 60 -0.69 20.32 3.22
N SER A 61 -0.17 19.84 2.09
CA SER A 61 0.99 18.93 2.09
C SER A 61 2.31 19.69 2.07
N LEU A 62 2.36 20.80 1.36
CA LEU A 62 3.57 21.57 1.05
C LEU A 62 3.94 22.62 2.12
N LEU A 63 2.93 23.22 2.75
CA LEU A 63 3.06 24.36 3.66
C LEU A 63 2.89 23.92 5.11
N SER A 64 3.72 24.45 6.01
CA SER A 64 3.62 24.17 7.45
C SER A 64 3.99 25.38 8.30
N ARG A 65 3.20 25.63 9.35
CA ARG A 65 3.54 26.51 10.48
C ARG A 65 4.38 25.70 11.47
N TYR A 66 5.63 26.09 11.70
CA TYR A 66 6.50 25.32 12.59
C TYR A 66 6.06 25.33 14.06
N GLU A 67 5.63 26.50 14.55
CA GLU A 67 5.14 26.66 15.92
C GLU A 67 3.62 26.50 15.97
N LEU A 68 3.04 26.54 17.18
CA LEU A 68 1.59 26.60 17.31
C LEU A 68 1.09 27.95 16.76
N PRO A 69 0.08 27.96 15.86
CA PRO A 69 -0.57 29.18 15.44
C PRO A 69 -1.14 29.94 16.64
N ALA A 70 -0.89 31.24 16.72
CA ALA A 70 -1.53 32.13 17.69
C ALA A 70 -3.00 32.43 17.29
N GLN A 71 -3.31 32.37 16.00
CA GLN A 71 -4.66 32.56 15.46
C GLN A 71 -5.27 31.23 15.04
N SER A 72 -6.54 31.00 15.37
CA SER A 72 -7.27 29.77 15.02
C SER A 72 -7.66 29.73 13.54
N ASP A 73 -8.13 30.87 13.02
CA ASP A 73 -8.47 31.09 11.62
C ASP A 73 -7.82 32.39 11.14
N VAL A 74 -7.19 32.31 9.98
CA VAL A 74 -6.85 33.49 9.19
C VAL A 74 -7.46 33.28 7.83
N ALA A 75 -8.16 34.30 7.32
CA ALA A 75 -8.58 34.32 5.92
C ALA A 75 -9.59 33.22 5.51
N GLY A 76 -10.33 32.62 6.45
CA GLY A 76 -11.21 31.48 6.23
C GLY A 76 -10.46 30.14 6.15
N LEU A 77 -9.27 30.10 6.77
CA LEU A 77 -8.39 28.95 6.82
C LEU A 77 -8.09 28.61 8.28
N ALA A 78 -8.52 27.42 8.70
CA ALA A 78 -8.12 26.86 9.98
C ALA A 78 -6.59 26.62 10.00
N LEU A 79 -5.84 27.49 10.67
CA LEU A 79 -4.38 27.42 10.70
C LEU A 79 -3.86 26.24 11.53
N GLN A 80 -4.68 25.72 12.44
CA GLN A 80 -4.36 24.53 13.24
C GLN A 80 -4.04 23.31 12.37
N ASP A 81 -4.67 23.20 11.20
CA ASP A 81 -4.40 22.16 10.20
C ASP A 81 -3.02 22.29 9.54
N LEU A 82 -2.44 23.49 9.57
CA LEU A 82 -1.12 23.79 9.02
C LEU A 82 0.00 23.67 10.07
N GLY A 83 -0.35 23.51 11.35
CA GLY A 83 0.60 23.30 12.43
C GLY A 83 1.47 22.05 12.22
N PHE A 84 2.77 22.21 12.43
CA PHE A 84 3.77 21.17 12.20
C PHE A 84 3.48 19.89 12.98
N GLU A 85 3.20 20.00 14.28
CA GLU A 85 2.88 18.85 15.15
C GLU A 85 1.61 18.14 14.66
N THR A 86 0.56 18.89 14.34
CA THR A 86 -0.71 18.34 13.83
C THR A 86 -0.49 17.57 12.53
N GLN A 87 0.23 18.16 11.58
CA GLN A 87 0.52 17.53 10.30
C GLN A 87 1.43 16.31 10.47
N MET A 88 2.42 16.38 11.36
CA MET A 88 3.33 15.29 11.66
C MET A 88 2.59 14.10 12.27
N ASN A 89 1.75 14.36 13.29
CA ASN A 89 0.94 13.34 13.94
C ASN A 89 0.00 12.66 12.95
N ARG A 90 -0.68 13.43 12.08
CA ARG A 90 -1.53 12.87 11.02
C ARG A 90 -0.73 12.04 10.01
N PHE A 91 0.45 12.51 9.60
CA PHE A 91 1.31 11.80 8.66
C PHE A 91 1.77 10.45 9.22
N TYR A 92 2.28 10.43 10.44
CA TYR A 92 2.73 9.19 11.07
C TYR A 92 1.58 8.28 11.49
N ALA A 93 0.43 8.82 11.91
CA ALA A 93 -0.76 8.02 12.18
C ALA A 93 -1.23 7.29 10.91
N LYS A 94 -1.27 7.99 9.77
CA LYS A 94 -1.59 7.38 8.48
C LYS A 94 -0.57 6.32 8.09
N SER A 95 0.72 6.62 8.18
CA SER A 95 1.79 5.67 7.88
C SER A 95 1.71 4.40 8.74
N ARG A 96 1.38 4.53 10.03
CA ARG A 96 1.18 3.39 10.94
C ARG A 96 -0.05 2.57 10.57
N ALA A 97 -1.16 3.23 10.22
CA ALA A 97 -2.36 2.54 9.77
C ALA A 97 -2.15 1.77 8.46
N ASP A 98 -1.45 2.37 7.50
CA ASP A 98 -1.08 1.74 6.23
C ASP A 98 -0.18 0.52 6.48
N LYS A 99 0.81 0.66 7.37
CA LYS A 99 1.73 -0.42 7.76
C LYS A 99 1.01 -1.55 8.52
N ALA A 100 0.07 -1.23 9.41
CA ALA A 100 -0.76 -2.21 10.10
C ALA A 100 -1.65 -2.99 9.12
N THR A 101 -2.21 -2.30 8.12
CA THR A 101 -3.00 -2.92 7.05
C THR A 101 -2.13 -3.85 6.20
N LEU A 102 -0.92 -3.39 5.82
CA LEU A 102 0.05 -4.20 5.09
C LEU A 102 0.47 -5.44 5.89
N ARG A 103 0.69 -5.29 7.20
CA ARG A 103 1.01 -6.40 8.09
C ARG A 103 -0.10 -7.45 8.12
N ARG A 104 -1.36 -7.04 8.30
CA ARG A 104 -2.53 -7.95 8.27
C ARG A 104 -2.62 -8.72 6.95
N LYS A 105 -2.47 -8.02 5.82
CA LYS A 105 -2.49 -8.64 4.49
C LYS A 105 -1.35 -9.65 4.31
N TYR A 106 -0.16 -9.28 4.76
CA TYR A 106 1.02 -10.14 4.67
C TYR A 106 0.90 -11.38 5.57
N ASP A 107 0.41 -11.22 6.80
CA ASP A 107 0.16 -12.32 7.74
C ASP A 107 -0.90 -13.28 7.16
N ARG A 108 -1.99 -12.74 6.62
CA ARG A 108 -3.05 -13.52 5.95
C ARG A 108 -2.52 -14.30 4.74
N PHE A 109 -1.70 -13.68 3.90
CA PHE A 109 -1.05 -14.37 2.78
C PHE A 109 -0.17 -15.52 3.27
N ARG A 110 0.59 -15.30 4.35
CA ARG A 110 1.47 -16.31 4.96
C ARG A 110 0.68 -17.48 5.55
N GLU A 111 -0.52 -17.24 6.08
CA GLU A 111 -1.43 -18.28 6.57
C GLU A 111 -2.04 -19.09 5.42
N LEU A 112 -2.51 -18.41 4.36
CA LEU A 112 -3.18 -19.07 3.23
C LEU A 112 -2.23 -19.89 2.35
N SER A 113 -0.98 -19.46 2.21
CA SER A 113 -0.02 -20.12 1.32
C SER A 113 0.22 -21.61 1.63
N PRO A 114 0.51 -22.03 2.89
CA PRO A 114 0.67 -23.45 3.21
C PRO A 114 -0.65 -24.22 3.13
N LEU A 115 -1.77 -23.61 3.53
CA LEU A 115 -3.09 -24.24 3.46
C LEU A 115 -3.48 -24.59 2.01
N LEU A 116 -3.25 -23.67 1.08
CA LEU A 116 -3.52 -23.91 -0.34
C LEU A 116 -2.54 -24.89 -0.97
N ALA A 117 -1.27 -24.89 -0.54
CA ALA A 117 -0.30 -25.89 -1.00
C ALA A 117 -0.73 -27.31 -0.58
N PHE A 118 -1.10 -27.48 0.69
CA PHE A 118 -1.60 -28.75 1.22
C PHE A 118 -2.88 -29.21 0.50
N LYS A 119 -3.86 -28.31 0.33
CA LYS A 119 -5.10 -28.66 -0.38
C LYS A 119 -4.87 -28.98 -1.86
N ALA A 120 -3.90 -28.32 -2.51
CA ALA A 120 -3.53 -28.63 -3.88
C ALA A 120 -2.87 -30.00 -4.00
N GLU A 121 -2.08 -30.43 -3.02
CA GLU A 121 -1.53 -31.78 -2.95
C GLU A 121 -2.65 -32.82 -2.80
N LYS A 122 -3.58 -32.61 -1.87
CA LYS A 122 -4.76 -33.47 -1.71
C LYS A 122 -5.65 -33.55 -2.94
N GLN A 123 -5.75 -32.46 -3.70
CA GLN A 123 -6.46 -32.46 -4.96
C GLN A 123 -5.75 -33.35 -6.01
N ARG A 124 -4.42 -33.36 -6.06
CA ARG A 124 -3.67 -34.26 -6.95
C ARG A 124 -3.88 -35.71 -6.55
N ASP A 125 -3.77 -36.02 -5.26
CA ASP A 125 -4.05 -37.38 -4.73
C ASP A 125 -5.47 -37.83 -5.14
N LEU A 126 -6.45 -36.94 -5.01
CA LEU A 126 -7.84 -37.22 -5.39
C LEU A 126 -7.97 -37.47 -6.90
N ASP A 127 -7.32 -36.66 -7.74
CA ASP A 127 -7.36 -36.79 -9.19
C ASP A 127 -6.67 -38.10 -9.65
N GLU A 128 -5.58 -38.49 -8.99
CA GLU A 128 -4.91 -39.78 -9.23
C GLU A 128 -5.81 -40.96 -8.88
N VAL A 129 -6.48 -40.93 -7.71
CA VAL A 129 -7.39 -42.01 -7.31
C VAL A 129 -8.63 -42.08 -8.22
N LYS A 130 -9.17 -40.93 -8.66
CA LYS A 130 -10.25 -40.90 -9.65
C LYS A 130 -9.82 -41.48 -11.00
N LEU A 131 -8.59 -41.21 -11.42
CA LEU A 131 -8.04 -41.80 -12.64
C LEU A 131 -7.89 -43.32 -12.50
N LEU A 132 -7.49 -43.81 -11.33
CA LEU A 132 -7.47 -45.24 -11.03
C LEU A 132 -8.86 -45.85 -11.07
N GLU A 133 -9.85 -45.24 -10.42
CA GLU A 133 -11.25 -45.68 -10.47
C GLU A 133 -11.75 -45.79 -11.93
N TRP A 134 -11.48 -44.76 -12.75
CA TRP A 134 -11.84 -44.77 -14.16
C TRP A 134 -11.17 -45.90 -14.94
N ARG A 135 -9.88 -46.17 -14.70
CA ARG A 135 -9.15 -47.29 -15.33
C ARG A 135 -9.74 -48.64 -14.92
N LEU A 136 -10.04 -48.84 -13.63
CA LEU A 136 -10.63 -50.08 -13.12
C LEU A 136 -12.02 -50.30 -13.72
N LEU A 137 -12.86 -49.25 -13.80
CA LEU A 137 -14.18 -49.32 -14.46
C LEU A 137 -14.06 -49.72 -15.94
N THR A 138 -13.08 -49.17 -16.64
CA THR A 138 -12.84 -49.50 -18.06
C THR A 138 -12.44 -50.97 -18.20
N GLN A 139 -11.54 -51.47 -17.35
CA GLN A 139 -11.16 -52.88 -17.35
C GLN A 139 -12.33 -53.83 -17.04
N VAL A 140 -13.20 -53.46 -16.09
CA VAL A 140 -14.42 -54.24 -15.79
C VAL A 140 -15.32 -54.27 -17.02
N SER A 141 -15.55 -53.13 -17.67
CA SER A 141 -16.36 -53.05 -18.89
C SER A 141 -15.80 -53.93 -20.01
N ASP A 142 -14.48 -53.91 -20.22
CA ASP A 142 -13.81 -54.73 -21.24
C ASP A 142 -13.94 -56.22 -20.95
N LEU A 143 -13.72 -56.65 -19.70
CA LEU A 143 -13.89 -58.04 -19.28
C LEU A 143 -15.35 -58.50 -19.37
N GLN A 144 -16.30 -57.65 -19.00
CA GLN A 144 -17.72 -57.93 -19.17
C GLN A 144 -18.11 -58.07 -20.64
N GLY A 145 -17.54 -57.25 -21.53
CA GLY A 145 -17.67 -57.41 -22.98
C GLY A 145 -17.20 -58.78 -23.45
N LYS A 146 -16.00 -59.21 -23.04
CA LYS A 146 -15.46 -60.54 -23.37
C LYS A 146 -16.32 -61.68 -22.83
N ILE A 147 -16.82 -61.56 -21.59
CA ILE A 147 -17.74 -62.55 -20.99
C ILE A 147 -19.03 -62.63 -21.82
N LYS A 148 -19.57 -61.49 -22.25
CA LYS A 148 -20.78 -61.43 -23.09
C LYS A 148 -20.56 -62.10 -24.45
N ASP A 149 -19.41 -61.87 -25.09
CA ASP A 149 -19.05 -62.50 -26.37
C ASP A 149 -18.88 -64.02 -26.22
N ILE A 150 -18.24 -64.47 -25.14
CA ILE A 150 -18.14 -65.90 -24.81
C ILE A 150 -19.54 -66.50 -24.60
N ASN A 151 -20.41 -65.83 -23.84
CA ASN A 151 -21.78 -66.32 -23.62
C ASN A 151 -22.60 -66.36 -24.92
N ALA A 152 -22.45 -65.39 -25.81
CA ALA A 152 -23.10 -65.40 -27.12
C ALA A 152 -22.63 -66.58 -27.99
N THR A 153 -21.32 -66.79 -28.06
CA THR A 153 -20.76 -67.93 -28.79
C THR A 153 -21.18 -69.27 -28.19
N LEU A 154 -21.23 -69.42 -26.86
CA LEU A 154 -21.74 -70.63 -26.21
C LEU A 154 -23.22 -70.87 -26.54
N ALA A 155 -24.07 -69.84 -26.53
CA ALA A 155 -25.48 -69.95 -26.90
C ALA A 155 -25.68 -70.33 -28.38
N GLU A 156 -24.87 -69.79 -29.29
CA GLU A 156 -24.85 -70.19 -30.71
C GLU A 156 -24.45 -71.67 -30.85
N TYR A 157 -23.48 -72.14 -30.07
CA TYR A 157 -23.06 -73.54 -30.05
C TYR A 157 -24.17 -74.48 -29.57
N GLU A 158 -24.93 -74.09 -28.56
CA GLU A 158 -26.07 -74.86 -28.03
C GLU A 158 -27.24 -74.94 -29.02
N ALA A 159 -27.40 -73.94 -29.89
CA ALA A 159 -28.43 -73.91 -30.93
C ALA A 159 -28.12 -74.78 -32.17
N LEU A 160 -26.87 -75.28 -32.32
CA LEU A 160 -26.46 -76.10 -33.46
C LEU A 160 -26.86 -77.58 -33.32
N THR A 161 -27.12 -78.25 -34.45
CA THR A 161 -27.38 -79.70 -34.52
C THR A 161 -26.14 -80.54 -34.18
N ILE A 162 -26.34 -81.73 -33.61
CA ILE A 162 -25.29 -82.62 -33.05
C ILE A 162 -24.12 -82.86 -34.01
N TRP A 163 -24.41 -83.09 -35.30
CA TRP A 163 -23.38 -83.32 -36.33
C TRP A 163 -22.50 -82.09 -36.61
N LYS A 164 -23.04 -80.87 -36.51
CA LYS A 164 -22.26 -79.62 -36.67
C LYS A 164 -21.38 -79.30 -35.46
N ARG A 165 -21.80 -79.71 -34.26
CA ARG A 165 -20.99 -79.54 -33.03
C ARG A 165 -19.69 -80.36 -33.09
N LEU A 166 -19.77 -81.60 -33.57
CA LEU A 166 -18.62 -82.48 -33.74
C LEU A 166 -17.60 -81.94 -34.78
N SER A 167 -18.07 -81.38 -35.90
CA SER A 167 -17.18 -80.77 -36.90
C SER A 167 -16.46 -79.50 -36.41
N MET A 168 -17.07 -78.74 -35.50
CA MET A 168 -16.47 -77.51 -34.96
C MET A 168 -15.51 -77.76 -33.79
N GLN A 169 -15.62 -78.89 -33.07
CA GLN A 169 -14.60 -79.30 -32.08
C GLN A 169 -13.23 -79.57 -32.73
N ALA A 170 -13.21 -80.00 -34.00
CA ALA A 170 -11.96 -80.20 -34.76
C ALA A 170 -11.28 -78.89 -35.20
N VAL A 171 -11.99 -77.74 -35.15
CA VAL A 171 -11.48 -76.41 -35.55
C VAL A 171 -10.87 -75.65 -34.34
N GLY A 172 -10.75 -76.30 -33.17
CA GLY A 172 -10.01 -75.76 -32.03
C GLY A 172 -10.81 -74.81 -31.12
N LYS A 173 -12.11 -74.61 -31.36
CA LYS A 173 -13.00 -73.91 -30.42
C LYS A 173 -13.63 -74.92 -29.45
N ASN A 174 -12.86 -75.30 -28.43
CA ASN A 174 -13.29 -76.30 -27.46
C ASN A 174 -14.15 -75.65 -26.36
N VAL A 175 -15.41 -76.09 -26.21
CA VAL A 175 -16.39 -75.52 -25.28
C VAL A 175 -15.89 -75.49 -23.83
N GLY A 176 -15.08 -76.50 -23.43
CA GLY A 176 -14.43 -76.54 -22.11
C GLY A 176 -13.48 -75.36 -21.87
N SER A 177 -12.65 -75.02 -22.87
CA SER A 177 -11.71 -73.88 -22.76
C SER A 177 -12.44 -72.53 -22.68
N LEU A 178 -13.58 -72.37 -23.36
CA LEU A 178 -14.40 -71.16 -23.29
C LEU A 178 -15.00 -70.96 -21.89
N ASN A 179 -15.44 -72.06 -21.26
CA ASN A 179 -15.92 -72.02 -19.87
C ASN A 179 -14.81 -71.72 -18.87
N GLU A 180 -13.60 -72.24 -19.09
CA GLU A 180 -12.41 -71.89 -18.29
C GLU A 180 -12.05 -70.40 -18.43
N TYR A 181 -11.99 -69.85 -19.65
CA TYR A 181 -11.74 -68.42 -19.87
C TYR A 181 -12.83 -67.55 -19.23
N ARG A 182 -14.09 -67.96 -19.32
CA ARG A 182 -15.20 -67.26 -18.66
C ARG A 182 -15.00 -67.21 -17.15
N SER A 183 -14.68 -68.34 -16.51
CA SER A 183 -14.41 -68.41 -15.07
C SER A 183 -13.24 -67.50 -14.65
N ILE A 184 -12.14 -67.49 -15.43
CA ILE A 184 -11.00 -66.61 -15.19
C ILE A 184 -11.39 -65.14 -15.28
N TYR A 185 -12.20 -64.76 -16.28
CA TYR A 185 -12.68 -63.38 -16.42
C TYR A 185 -13.65 -63.00 -15.31
N GLU A 186 -14.55 -63.89 -14.88
CA GLU A 186 -15.45 -63.66 -13.76
C GLU A 186 -14.68 -63.46 -12.44
N GLN A 187 -13.65 -64.26 -12.17
CA GLN A 187 -12.76 -64.08 -11.02
C GLN A 187 -12.01 -62.74 -11.09
N SER A 188 -11.46 -62.41 -12.26
CA SER A 188 -10.75 -61.14 -12.48
C SER A 188 -11.66 -59.94 -12.26
N VAL A 189 -12.92 -60.00 -12.72
CA VAL A 189 -13.93 -58.96 -12.48
C VAL A 189 -14.18 -58.80 -10.97
N GLN A 190 -14.31 -59.88 -10.21
CA GLN A 190 -14.52 -59.80 -8.76
C GLN A 190 -13.32 -59.15 -8.04
N THR A 191 -12.08 -59.49 -8.44
CA THR A 191 -10.87 -58.85 -7.89
C THR A 191 -10.84 -57.35 -8.17
N ILE A 192 -11.10 -56.94 -9.41
CA ILE A 192 -11.09 -55.52 -9.80
C ILE A 192 -12.22 -54.74 -9.09
N LEU A 193 -13.39 -55.35 -8.90
CA LEU A 193 -14.48 -54.75 -8.15
C LEU A 193 -14.11 -54.50 -6.68
N ALA A 194 -13.37 -55.40 -6.05
CA ALA A 194 -12.87 -55.19 -4.68
C ALA A 194 -11.86 -54.02 -4.61
N GLU A 195 -10.96 -53.91 -5.58
CA GLU A 195 -10.02 -52.77 -5.68
C GLU A 195 -10.75 -51.44 -5.91
N LEU A 196 -11.81 -51.47 -6.71
CA LEU A 196 -12.65 -50.31 -7.01
C LEU A 196 -13.39 -49.78 -5.76
N GLU A 197 -13.86 -50.67 -4.88
CA GLU A 197 -14.45 -50.28 -3.60
C GLU A 197 -13.43 -49.61 -2.67
N VAL A 198 -12.17 -50.06 -2.68
CA VAL A 198 -11.08 -49.39 -1.95
C VAL A 198 -10.82 -47.99 -2.52
N ALA A 199 -10.79 -47.85 -3.86
CA ALA A 199 -10.62 -46.57 -4.53
C ALA A 199 -11.75 -45.59 -4.19
N LYS A 200 -13.01 -46.02 -4.24
CA LYS A 200 -14.17 -45.21 -3.86
C LYS A 200 -14.10 -44.70 -2.41
N ARG A 201 -13.80 -45.57 -1.45
CA ARG A 201 -13.62 -45.17 -0.04
C ARG A 201 -12.53 -44.13 0.11
N ARG A 202 -11.44 -44.26 -0.67
CA ARG A 202 -10.34 -43.29 -0.65
C ARG A 202 -10.76 -41.94 -1.24
N ILE A 203 -11.57 -41.93 -2.31
CA ILE A 203 -12.16 -40.72 -2.89
C ILE A 203 -13.06 -40.02 -1.86
N GLU A 204 -13.91 -40.76 -1.17
CA GLU A 204 -14.80 -40.22 -0.12
C GLU A 204 -14.00 -39.56 1.02
N ALA A 205 -12.88 -40.16 1.43
CA ALA A 205 -12.01 -39.60 2.45
C ALA A 205 -11.22 -38.35 1.98
N LEU A 206 -10.73 -38.34 0.74
CA LEU A 206 -9.91 -37.24 0.19
C LEU A 206 -10.74 -36.03 -0.25
N SER A 207 -11.98 -36.24 -0.70
CA SER A 207 -12.88 -35.18 -1.18
C SER A 207 -13.02 -33.98 -0.21
N PRO A 208 -13.32 -34.17 1.09
CA PRO A 208 -13.40 -33.05 2.04
C PRO A 208 -12.06 -32.39 2.34
N GLU A 209 -10.95 -33.14 2.33
CA GLU A 209 -9.61 -32.60 2.55
C GLU A 209 -9.19 -31.65 1.40
N ALA A 210 -9.43 -32.09 0.16
CA ALA A 210 -9.12 -31.35 -1.07
C ALA A 210 -10.05 -30.16 -1.33
N ALA A 211 -11.25 -30.15 -0.75
CA ALA A 211 -12.23 -29.09 -0.97
C ALA A 211 -11.68 -27.73 -0.52
N ILE A 212 -11.49 -26.81 -1.47
CA ILE A 212 -11.11 -25.42 -1.20
C ILE A 212 -12.40 -24.56 -1.22
N PRO A 213 -12.71 -23.83 -0.14
CA PRO A 213 -13.80 -22.85 -0.15
C PRO A 213 -13.66 -21.87 -1.31
N LYS A 214 -14.79 -21.50 -1.95
CA LYS A 214 -14.81 -20.69 -3.17
C LYS A 214 -14.13 -19.33 -3.01
N ASP A 215 -14.14 -18.78 -1.80
CA ASP A 215 -13.64 -17.42 -1.51
C ASP A 215 -12.13 -17.36 -1.22
N ILE A 216 -11.51 -18.48 -0.82
CA ILE A 216 -10.10 -18.48 -0.40
C ILE A 216 -9.14 -18.38 -1.59
N ARG A 217 -9.46 -19.02 -2.72
CA ARG A 217 -8.64 -18.93 -3.94
C ARG A 217 -8.53 -17.49 -4.46
N PRO A 218 -9.65 -16.77 -4.71
CA PRO A 218 -9.56 -15.39 -5.17
C PRO A 218 -8.85 -14.49 -4.16
N GLU A 219 -9.15 -14.62 -2.86
CA GLU A 219 -8.46 -13.86 -1.79
C GLU A 219 -6.93 -14.04 -1.87
N TYR A 220 -6.46 -15.29 -2.00
CA TYR A 220 -5.03 -15.56 -2.10
C TYR A 220 -4.41 -15.00 -3.38
N HIS A 221 -5.11 -15.09 -4.52
CA HIS A 221 -4.62 -14.54 -5.78
C HIS A 221 -4.49 -13.01 -5.72
N GLU A 222 -5.49 -12.33 -5.15
CA GLU A 222 -5.44 -10.89 -4.92
C GLU A 222 -4.26 -10.50 -4.01
N LEU A 223 -4.11 -11.18 -2.87
CA LEU A 223 -2.99 -10.94 -1.95
C LEU A 223 -1.64 -11.21 -2.61
N LYS A 224 -1.53 -12.27 -3.42
CA LYS A 224 -0.30 -12.60 -4.16
C LYS A 224 0.06 -11.51 -5.16
N ASP A 225 -0.92 -10.97 -5.88
CA ASP A 225 -0.71 -9.90 -6.86
C ASP A 225 -0.36 -8.57 -6.19
N GLU A 226 -1.00 -8.23 -5.07
CA GLU A 226 -0.63 -7.07 -4.26
C GLU A 226 0.81 -7.18 -3.74
N ILE A 227 1.20 -8.34 -3.22
CA ILE A 227 2.56 -8.58 -2.74
C ILE A 227 3.57 -8.47 -3.89
N LYS A 228 3.23 -8.97 -5.08
CA LYS A 228 4.07 -8.86 -6.27
C LYS A 228 4.24 -7.40 -6.70
N LYS A 229 3.17 -6.61 -6.70
CA LYS A 229 3.21 -5.16 -7.00
C LYS A 229 4.09 -4.39 -6.02
N LEU A 230 4.15 -4.81 -4.75
CA LEU A 230 4.99 -4.20 -3.71
C LEU A 230 6.45 -4.63 -3.73
N GLY A 231 6.89 -5.41 -4.73
CA GLY A 231 8.28 -5.87 -4.86
C GLY A 231 8.57 -7.18 -4.11
N GLY A 232 7.53 -7.92 -3.73
CA GLY A 232 7.64 -9.25 -3.12
C GLY A 232 7.77 -9.24 -1.60
N THR A 233 7.82 -10.44 -1.04
CA THR A 233 7.81 -10.67 0.42
C THR A 233 9.03 -10.07 1.12
N LYS A 234 10.20 -10.07 0.48
CA LYS A 234 11.42 -9.46 1.02
C LYS A 234 11.24 -7.96 1.24
N LYS A 235 10.70 -7.25 0.24
CA LYS A 235 10.52 -5.79 0.34
C LYS A 235 9.50 -5.40 1.39
N ILE A 236 8.42 -6.17 1.50
CA ILE A 236 7.42 -5.98 2.54
C ILE A 236 8.03 -6.17 3.93
N ARG A 237 8.85 -7.21 4.15
CA ARG A 237 9.55 -7.40 5.44
C ARG A 237 10.46 -6.22 5.78
N GLU A 238 11.19 -5.68 4.80
CA GLU A 238 12.02 -4.48 5.00
C GLU A 238 11.17 -3.27 5.40
N LEU A 239 10.03 -3.02 4.73
CA LEU A 239 9.11 -1.94 5.06
C LEU A 239 8.48 -2.12 6.45
N LEU A 240 8.16 -3.36 6.81
CA LEU A 240 7.64 -3.70 8.13
C LEU A 240 8.72 -3.58 9.22
N ALA A 241 9.99 -3.83 8.91
CA ALA A 241 11.11 -3.75 9.84
C ALA A 241 11.66 -2.32 10.04
N ALA A 242 11.47 -1.43 9.05
CA ALA A 242 11.91 -0.03 9.17
C ALA A 242 11.29 0.63 10.42
N GLU A 243 12.15 1.14 11.30
CA GLU A 243 11.75 1.73 12.58
C GLU A 243 10.82 2.94 12.40
N GLU A 244 9.77 3.01 13.21
CA GLU A 244 8.71 4.03 13.17
C GLU A 244 9.03 5.23 14.06
N GLY A 245 10.30 5.64 14.10
CA GLY A 245 10.68 6.85 14.81
C GLY A 245 9.98 8.06 14.19
N THR A 246 9.31 8.88 15.02
CA THR A 246 8.81 10.19 14.59
C THR A 246 9.98 11.13 14.39
N ASN A 247 10.63 11.02 13.24
CA ASN A 247 11.75 11.86 12.87
C ASN A 247 11.24 13.24 12.40
N ARG A 248 11.16 14.18 13.34
CA ARG A 248 10.79 15.59 13.07
C ARG A 248 11.62 16.21 11.94
N GLN A 249 12.92 15.90 11.88
CA GLN A 249 13.82 16.44 10.86
C GLN A 249 13.44 15.93 9.47
N ALA A 250 13.24 14.62 9.33
CA ALA A 250 12.80 14.01 8.07
C ALA A 250 11.44 14.58 7.65
N PHE A 251 10.50 14.74 8.58
CA PHE A 251 9.21 15.35 8.28
C PHE A 251 9.35 16.81 7.83
N LEU A 252 10.16 17.63 8.52
CA LEU A 252 10.39 19.01 8.08
C LEU A 252 11.03 19.10 6.69
N GLN A 253 11.86 18.13 6.32
CA GLN A 253 12.46 18.05 4.98
C GLN A 253 11.44 17.80 3.87
N THR A 254 10.31 17.14 4.17
CA THR A 254 9.23 16.92 3.20
C THR A 254 8.47 18.21 2.85
N LYS A 255 8.52 19.22 3.73
CA LYS A 255 7.81 20.49 3.54
C LYS A 255 8.56 21.39 2.56
N ARG A 256 7.79 22.01 1.66
CA ARG A 256 8.30 22.99 0.70
C ARG A 256 8.35 24.38 1.28
N VAL A 257 7.40 24.74 2.14
CA VAL A 257 7.36 26.05 2.77
C VAL A 257 7.17 25.87 4.27
N VAL A 258 8.11 26.40 5.03
CA VAL A 258 8.08 26.37 6.50
C VAL A 258 8.01 27.81 6.99
N ALA A 259 6.93 28.16 7.69
CA ALA A 259 6.73 29.48 8.29
C ALA A 259 6.98 29.43 9.80
N THR A 260 7.85 30.32 10.28
CA THR A 260 8.26 30.37 11.69
C THR A 260 8.64 31.78 12.12
N THR A 261 8.71 32.04 13.43
CA THR A 261 9.36 33.26 13.91
C THR A 261 10.87 33.17 13.72
N ALA A 262 11.54 34.31 13.48
CA ALA A 262 13.00 34.33 13.33
C ALA A 262 13.72 33.88 14.61
N ALA A 263 13.16 34.18 15.79
CA ALA A 263 13.68 33.75 17.08
C ALA A 263 13.68 32.20 17.22
N ARG A 264 12.69 31.52 16.64
CA ARG A 264 12.61 30.07 16.70
C ARG A 264 13.67 29.36 15.89
N VAL A 265 14.07 29.95 14.76
CA VAL A 265 15.14 29.42 13.91
C VAL A 265 16.47 29.32 14.66
N VAL A 266 16.76 30.33 15.49
CA VAL A 266 18.00 30.40 16.29
C VAL A 266 17.95 29.44 17.47
N SER A 267 16.78 29.32 18.11
CA SER A 267 16.64 28.61 19.39
C SER A 267 16.39 27.11 19.26
N ASP A 268 15.91 26.62 18.11
CA ASP A 268 15.61 25.20 17.93
C ASP A 268 16.74 24.46 17.17
N PRO A 269 17.42 23.47 17.80
CA PRO A 269 18.48 22.68 17.17
C PRO A 269 18.06 21.94 15.90
N LEU A 270 16.76 21.71 15.71
CA LEU A 270 16.24 21.06 14.50
C LEU A 270 16.62 21.83 13.23
N PHE A 271 16.62 23.17 13.28
CA PHE A 271 16.99 24.00 12.13
C PHE A 271 18.47 23.92 11.77
N ALA A 272 19.36 23.61 12.73
CA ALA A 272 20.80 23.50 12.47
C ALA A 272 21.15 22.44 11.41
N ARG A 273 20.31 21.40 11.30
CA ARG A 273 20.51 20.25 10.39
C ARG A 273 19.64 20.29 9.14
N VAL A 274 18.90 21.38 8.92
CA VAL A 274 18.05 21.56 7.75
C VAL A 274 18.60 22.71 6.92
N ARG A 275 18.46 22.59 5.59
CA ARG A 275 18.83 23.63 4.64
C ARG A 275 17.63 23.97 3.77
N PHE A 276 17.57 25.22 3.37
CA PHE A 276 16.55 25.78 2.50
C PHE A 276 17.22 26.40 1.28
N ASP A 277 16.48 26.52 0.19
CA ASP A 277 16.98 27.15 -1.03
C ASP A 277 16.83 28.67 -0.93
N VAL A 278 15.70 29.13 -0.37
CA VAL A 278 15.36 30.54 -0.24
C VAL A 278 14.87 30.90 1.16
N LEU A 279 15.34 32.04 1.68
CA LEU A 279 14.76 32.71 2.85
C LEU A 279 13.91 33.89 2.41
N ILE A 280 12.71 33.97 2.96
CA ILE A 280 11.80 35.09 2.82
C ILE A 280 11.56 35.64 4.23
N ALA A 281 12.13 36.81 4.52
CA ALA A 281 11.87 37.50 5.78
C ALA A 281 10.77 38.53 5.56
N ASP A 282 9.62 38.30 6.18
CA ASP A 282 8.54 39.27 6.20
C ASP A 282 8.71 40.28 7.33
N GLU A 283 8.34 41.53 7.06
CA GLU A 283 8.56 42.65 7.97
C GLU A 283 9.99 42.70 8.51
N ALA A 284 10.97 42.39 7.64
CA ALA A 284 12.38 42.28 7.96
C ALA A 284 12.94 43.47 8.77
N PRO A 285 12.53 44.74 8.52
CA PRO A 285 13.00 45.87 9.33
C PRO A 285 12.67 45.76 10.83
N PHE A 286 11.64 45.00 11.21
CA PHE A 286 11.26 44.77 12.61
C PHE A 286 11.91 43.53 13.24
N ILE A 287 12.63 42.73 12.45
CA ILE A 287 13.30 41.52 12.94
C ILE A 287 14.73 41.88 13.37
N PRO A 288 15.16 41.55 14.61
CA PRO A 288 16.53 41.78 15.03
C PRO A 288 17.54 41.15 14.06
N ALA A 289 18.55 41.93 13.66
CA ALA A 289 19.56 41.51 12.70
C ALA A 289 20.26 40.18 13.05
N PRO A 290 20.57 39.85 14.32
CA PRO A 290 21.15 38.56 14.67
C PRO A 290 20.26 37.36 14.29
N PHE A 291 18.93 37.51 14.38
CA PHE A 291 18.00 36.44 14.02
C PHE A 291 17.91 36.26 12.50
N LEU A 292 17.91 37.36 11.75
CA LEU A 292 17.98 37.31 10.29
C LEU A 292 19.29 36.67 9.81
N LEU A 293 20.42 37.00 10.45
CA LEU A 293 21.72 36.43 10.12
C LEU A 293 21.75 34.92 10.36
N SER A 294 21.20 34.46 11.48
CA SER A 294 21.07 33.03 11.78
C SER A 294 20.21 32.31 10.73
N ALA A 295 19.05 32.87 10.38
CA ALA A 295 18.18 32.29 9.36
C ALA A 295 18.85 32.27 7.97
N ALA A 296 19.60 33.32 7.62
CA ALA A 296 20.36 33.41 6.38
C ALA A 296 21.42 32.30 6.26
N GLY A 297 22.03 31.87 7.36
CA GLY A 297 23.01 30.78 7.39
C GLY A 297 22.45 29.41 7.01
N LEU A 298 21.13 29.24 6.98
CA LEU A 298 20.46 27.98 6.60
C LEU A 298 20.16 27.89 5.09
N VAL A 299 20.45 28.95 4.34
CA VAL A 299 19.94 29.19 2.99
C VAL A 299 21.07 29.05 1.97
N ARG A 300 20.76 28.46 0.81
CA ARG A 300 21.78 28.17 -0.22
C ARG A 300 21.78 29.10 -1.41
N GLU A 301 20.62 29.64 -1.82
CA GLU A 301 20.51 30.34 -3.11
C GLU A 301 20.18 31.83 -2.97
N ARG A 302 19.09 32.15 -2.25
CA ARG A 302 18.51 33.50 -2.28
C ARG A 302 17.95 33.93 -0.93
N ILE A 303 18.19 35.19 -0.58
CA ILE A 303 17.58 35.85 0.58
C ILE A 303 16.75 37.01 0.06
N VAL A 304 15.48 37.06 0.48
CA VAL A 304 14.52 38.08 0.09
C VAL A 304 13.97 38.73 1.35
N LEU A 305 14.13 40.05 1.45
CA LEU A 305 13.63 40.84 2.57
C LEU A 305 12.42 41.65 2.12
N PHE A 306 11.30 41.47 2.82
CA PHE A 306 10.08 42.25 2.66
C PHE A 306 9.88 43.19 3.84
N GLY A 307 9.25 44.33 3.59
CA GLY A 307 8.99 45.38 4.59
C GLY A 307 9.64 46.69 4.20
N ASP A 308 9.22 47.78 4.84
CA ASP A 308 9.79 49.11 4.62
C ASP A 308 10.35 49.65 5.95
N PRO A 309 11.64 50.04 6.02
CA PRO A 309 12.20 50.68 7.21
C PRO A 309 11.43 51.95 7.66
N ARG A 310 10.70 52.62 6.77
CA ARG A 310 9.82 53.75 7.10
C ARG A 310 8.66 53.35 8.00
N ASP A 311 8.26 52.08 8.00
CA ASP A 311 7.21 51.55 8.87
C ASP A 311 7.65 51.58 10.36
N ILE A 312 8.97 51.58 10.64
CA ILE A 312 9.52 51.53 12.00
C ILE A 312 9.18 52.79 12.82
N PRO A 313 9.45 54.02 12.32
CA PRO A 313 8.99 55.25 12.97
C PRO A 313 7.47 55.33 13.16
N GLU A 314 6.69 54.91 12.16
CA GLU A 314 5.22 54.96 12.18
C GLU A 314 4.62 54.04 13.25
N ALA A 315 5.23 52.87 13.44
CA ALA A 315 4.86 51.91 14.47
C ALA A 315 5.25 52.34 15.91
N LYS A 316 5.88 53.51 16.09
CA LYS A 316 6.41 54.03 17.37
C LYS A 316 7.33 53.04 18.10
N ALA A 317 7.96 52.11 17.38
CA ALA A 317 8.76 51.02 17.95
C ALA A 317 10.02 51.50 18.69
N TRP A 318 10.42 52.76 18.49
CA TRP A 318 11.55 53.43 19.13
C TRP A 318 11.17 54.41 20.24
N ARG A 319 9.92 54.39 20.75
CA ARG A 319 9.64 55.15 21.97
C ARG A 319 10.32 54.45 23.14
N PRO A 320 11.29 55.08 23.82
CA PRO A 320 11.84 54.50 25.03
C PRO A 320 10.71 54.40 26.07
N ALA A 321 10.76 53.39 26.95
CA ALA A 321 9.67 53.08 27.89
C ALA A 321 9.24 54.26 28.77
N TRP A 322 10.10 55.27 28.95
CA TRP A 322 9.82 56.49 29.70
C TRP A 322 9.03 57.56 28.92
N ALA A 323 8.85 57.41 27.60
CA ALA A 323 8.14 58.37 26.74
C ALA A 323 6.63 58.09 26.60
N SER A 324 6.09 57.14 27.38
CA SER A 324 4.65 57.06 27.60
C SER A 324 4.25 58.17 28.58
N PRO A 325 3.26 59.03 28.25
CA PRO A 325 2.78 60.01 29.21
C PRO A 325 2.16 59.22 30.37
N ILE A 326 2.87 59.16 31.49
CA ILE A 326 2.31 58.77 32.76
C ILE A 326 1.18 59.78 33.00
N GLY A 327 -0.06 59.33 32.79
CA GLY A 327 -1.23 60.10 33.15
C GLY A 327 -1.13 60.39 34.64
N ARG A 328 -0.77 61.63 34.99
CA ARG A 328 -1.06 62.17 36.31
C ARG A 328 -2.59 62.19 36.42
N LYS A 329 -3.14 61.28 37.22
CA LYS A 329 -4.40 61.53 37.90
C LYS A 329 -4.10 62.21 39.22
#